data_AF-A0A2N9N8N1-F1
#
_entry.id   AF-A0A2N9N8N1-F1
#
_cell.length_a   1.000
_cell.length_b   1.000
_cell.length_c   1.000
_cell.angle_alpha   90.00
_cell.angle_beta   90.00
_cell.angle_gamma   90.00
#
_symmetry.space_group_name_H-M   'P 1'
#
loop_
_entity.id
_entity.type
_entity.pdbx_description
1 polymer ?
#
loop_
_entity_poly.entity_id
_entity_poly.type
_entity_poly.pdbx_seq_one_letter_code
_entity_poly.pdbx_strand_id
1 'polypeptide(L)'
;MSPTVPETTVGAENSIPARSPSEKCARIKNLGFAASKHINMYGERFEIVSDPFPEGDCIAVHAISENDSEHHPEHHPKIRTLRLPAAILVGKTVHN
;
A
#
# COMPACT_ATOMS: atom_id res chain seq x y z
N MET A 1 8.35 39.74 -18.95
CA MET A 1 9.20 39.72 -17.74
C MET A 1 8.41 39.08 -16.62
N SER A 2 9.11 38.29 -15.81
CA SER A 2 8.68 37.25 -14.84
C SER A 2 7.71 37.71 -13.72
N PRO A 3 7.16 36.77 -12.91
CA PRO A 3 5.81 36.81 -12.33
C PRO A 3 5.74 37.45 -10.94
N THR A 4 4.53 37.67 -10.44
CA THR A 4 4.25 37.96 -9.03
C THR A 4 3.35 36.85 -8.49
N VAL A 5 3.89 36.01 -7.62
CA VAL A 5 3.09 35.25 -6.65
C VAL A 5 2.62 36.22 -5.56
N PRO A 6 1.47 35.95 -4.93
CA PRO A 6 1.62 35.49 -3.56
C PRO A 6 0.69 34.34 -3.17
N GLU A 7 1.28 33.55 -2.29
CA GLU A 7 0.76 32.56 -1.35
C GLU A 7 -0.61 32.92 -0.73
N THR A 8 -1.50 31.94 -0.60
CA THR A 8 -2.61 31.97 0.36
C THR A 8 -2.76 30.61 1.01
N THR A 9 -2.32 30.60 2.26
CA THR A 9 -2.61 29.64 3.33
C THR A 9 -4.09 29.27 3.40
N VAL A 10 -4.37 27.97 3.48
CA VAL A 10 -5.46 27.45 4.33
C VAL A 10 -5.02 26.13 4.93
N GLY A 11 -4.90 26.11 6.26
CA GLY A 11 -4.87 24.87 7.02
C GLY A 11 -6.23 24.19 6.91
N ALA A 12 -6.19 22.90 6.59
CA ALA A 12 -7.25 21.96 6.91
C ALA A 12 -6.59 20.60 7.02
N GLU A 13 -6.47 20.14 8.26
CA GLU A 13 -6.40 18.72 8.61
C GLU A 13 -7.52 18.00 7.87
N ASN A 14 -7.21 17.39 6.74
CA ASN A 14 -8.11 16.45 6.10
C ASN A 14 -7.25 15.54 5.23
N SER A 15 -7.25 14.25 5.55
CA SER A 15 -6.63 13.19 4.75
C SER A 15 -6.89 13.43 3.28
N ILE A 16 -5.92 14.03 2.56
CA ILE A 16 -6.03 14.22 1.12
C ILE A 16 -6.13 12.79 0.56
N PRO A 17 -7.25 12.42 -0.09
CA PRO A 17 -7.25 11.18 -0.84
C PRO A 17 -6.15 11.37 -1.88
N ALA A 18 -5.06 10.62 -1.73
CA ALA A 18 -3.87 10.78 -2.56
C ALA A 18 -4.33 10.87 -4.03
N ARG A 19 -4.08 12.03 -4.65
CA ARG A 19 -4.76 12.45 -5.88
C ARG A 19 -4.32 11.62 -7.07
N SER A 20 -3.10 11.10 -7.02
CA SER A 20 -2.51 10.28 -8.07
C SER A 20 -2.18 8.87 -7.61
N PRO A 21 -2.22 7.88 -8.52
CA PRO A 21 -1.84 6.50 -8.20
C PRO A 21 -0.39 6.39 -7.67
N SER A 22 0.52 7.25 -8.13
CA SER A 22 1.90 7.31 -7.63
C SER A 22 1.99 7.75 -6.16
N GLU A 23 1.23 8.76 -5.74
CA GLU A 23 1.14 9.19 -4.34
C GLU A 23 0.53 8.09 -3.46
N LYS A 24 -0.51 7.39 -3.96
CA LYS A 24 -1.12 6.24 -3.26
C LYS A 24 -0.09 5.12 -3.06
N CYS A 25 0.68 4.76 -4.09
CA CYS A 25 1.77 3.79 -4.00
C CYS A 25 2.86 4.22 -3.01
N ALA A 26 3.32 5.46 -3.07
CA ALA A 26 4.33 5.99 -2.16
C ALA A 26 3.87 5.95 -0.70
N ARG A 27 2.61 6.32 -0.44
CA ARG A 27 2.01 6.28 0.89
C ARG A 27 1.90 4.86 1.42
N ILE A 28 1.45 3.92 0.59
CA ILE A 28 1.35 2.49 0.94
C ILE A 28 2.73 1.89 1.23
N LYS A 29 3.73 2.24 0.42
CA LYS A 29 5.12 1.86 0.67
C LYS A 29 5.61 2.36 2.03
N ASN A 30 5.32 3.61 2.37
CA ASN A 30 5.64 4.20 3.69
C ASN A 30 4.88 3.54 4.87
N LEU A 31 3.71 2.96 4.62
CA LEU A 31 2.95 2.21 5.62
C LEU A 31 3.50 0.79 5.86
N GLY A 32 4.53 0.38 5.13
CA GLY A 32 5.17 -0.93 5.27
C GLY A 32 4.71 -1.97 4.26
N PHE A 33 3.91 -1.59 3.26
CA PHE A 33 3.52 -2.46 2.16
C PHE A 33 4.52 -2.35 1.01
N ALA A 34 5.73 -2.84 1.26
CA ALA A 34 6.85 -2.82 0.32
C ALA A 34 7.45 -4.23 0.18
N ALA A 35 8.23 -4.47 -0.87
CA ALA A 35 8.93 -5.74 -1.05
C ALA A 35 9.75 -6.14 0.20
N SER A 36 9.84 -7.45 0.44
CA SER A 36 10.52 -8.07 1.59
C SER A 36 9.90 -7.72 2.96
N LYS A 37 8.64 -7.27 2.99
CA LYS A 37 7.87 -7.09 4.23
C LYS A 37 6.82 -8.18 4.39
N HIS A 38 6.70 -8.65 5.63
CA HIS A 38 5.64 -9.55 6.03
C HIS A 38 4.45 -8.75 6.54
N ILE A 39 3.29 -9.00 5.96
CA ILE A 39 2.02 -8.40 6.37
C ILE A 39 1.05 -9.50 6.78
N ASN A 40 0.16 -9.18 7.72
CA ASN A 40 -1.00 -10.01 7.97
C ASN A 40 -2.19 -9.34 7.31
N MET A 41 -2.87 -10.07 6.43
CA MET A 41 -4.03 -9.57 5.71
C MET A 41 -5.08 -10.67 5.60
N TYR A 42 -6.33 -10.32 5.83
CA TYR A 42 -7.45 -11.27 5.72
C TYR A 42 -7.32 -12.53 6.62
N GLY A 43 -6.52 -12.45 7.70
CA GLY A 43 -6.26 -13.57 8.60
C GLY A 43 -5.12 -14.49 8.16
N GLU A 44 -4.42 -14.17 7.07
CA GLU A 44 -3.28 -14.94 6.56
C GLU A 44 -2.01 -14.07 6.50
N ARG A 45 -0.85 -14.69 6.70
CA ARG A 45 0.44 -14.02 6.64
C ARG A 45 1.00 -14.11 5.23
N PHE A 46 1.40 -12.97 4.71
CA PHE A 46 1.94 -12.83 3.37
C PHE A 46 3.29 -12.12 3.40
N GLU A 47 4.23 -12.60 2.59
CA GLU A 47 5.46 -11.90 2.26
C GLU A 47 5.27 -11.12 0.97
N ILE A 48 5.38 -9.80 1.03
CA ILE A 48 5.33 -8.94 -0.15
C ILE A 48 6.62 -9.12 -0.95
N VAL A 49 6.50 -9.44 -2.23
CA VAL A 49 7.63 -9.67 -3.14
C VAL A 49 7.75 -8.59 -4.22
N SER A 50 6.79 -7.65 -4.29
CA SER A 50 6.87 -6.51 -5.21
C SER A 50 6.52 -5.19 -4.54
N ASP A 51 6.93 -4.10 -5.19
CA ASP A 51 6.41 -2.78 -4.86
C ASP A 51 4.90 -2.66 -5.16
N PRO A 52 4.21 -1.73 -4.46
CA PRO A 52 2.80 -1.45 -4.72
C PRO A 52 2.60 -0.83 -6.10
N PHE A 53 1.58 -1.32 -6.82
CA PHE A 53 1.22 -0.87 -8.15
C PHE A 53 -0.29 -0.58 -8.26
N PRO A 54 -0.70 0.35 -9.15
CA PRO A 54 -2.11 0.60 -9.38
C PRO A 54 -2.76 -0.59 -10.12
N GLU A 55 -3.91 -1.04 -9.60
CA GLU A 55 -4.75 -2.06 -10.22
C GLU A 55 -6.19 -1.54 -10.28
N GLY A 56 -6.61 -1.08 -11.46
CA GLY A 56 -7.87 -0.35 -11.62
C GLY A 56 -7.91 0.88 -10.71
N ASP A 57 -8.94 0.97 -9.87
CA ASP A 57 -9.11 2.06 -8.89
C ASP A 57 -8.38 1.83 -7.54
N CYS A 58 -7.77 0.66 -7.37
CA CYS A 58 -7.14 0.21 -6.13
C CYS A 58 -5.61 0.15 -6.26
N ILE A 59 -4.92 -0.04 -5.13
CA ILE A 59 -3.49 -0.38 -5.13
C ILE A 59 -3.35 -1.85 -4.75
N ALA A 60 -2.51 -2.56 -5.48
CA ALA A 60 -2.21 -3.95 -5.24
C ALA A 60 -0.71 -4.15 -5.02
N VAL A 61 -0.36 -5.28 -4.40
CA VAL A 61 1.01 -5.76 -4.25
C VAL A 61 1.05 -7.23 -4.63
N HIS A 62 2.19 -7.71 -5.14
CA HIS A 62 2.42 -9.14 -5.23
C HIS A 62 2.94 -9.66 -3.90
N ALA A 63 2.35 -10.75 -3.42
CA ALA A 63 2.77 -11.39 -2.20
C ALA A 63 2.66 -12.91 -2.30
N ILE A 64 3.45 -13.59 -1.50
CA ILE A 64 3.44 -15.03 -1.33
C ILE A 64 2.83 -15.32 0.04
N SER A 65 1.96 -16.33 0.11
CA SER A 65 1.41 -16.76 1.39
C SER A 65 2.45 -17.60 2.15
N GLU A 66 2.64 -17.31 3.43
CA GLU A 66 3.51 -18.11 4.31
C GLU A 66 3.00 -19.57 4.36
N ASN A 67 1.68 -19.77 4.35
CA ASN A 67 1.05 -21.10 4.35
C ASN A 67 1.40 -21.94 3.10
N ASP A 68 1.54 -21.29 1.94
CA ASP A 68 1.87 -21.93 0.65
C ASP A 68 3.32 -22.45 0.64
N SER A 69 4.20 -21.77 1.39
CA SER A 69 5.61 -22.14 1.55
C SER A 69 5.84 -23.26 2.57
N GLU A 70 4.98 -23.41 3.58
CA GLU A 70 5.19 -24.38 4.67
C GLU A 70 4.60 -25.77 4.41
N HIS A 71 3.53 -25.89 3.62
CA HIS A 71 2.74 -27.12 3.58
C HIS A 71 3.18 -28.18 2.57
N HIS A 72 4.05 -27.89 1.60
CA HIS A 72 4.57 -28.91 0.68
C HIS A 72 5.90 -28.46 0.02
N PRO A 73 7.06 -29.11 0.31
CA PRO A 73 8.36 -28.69 -0.21
C PRO A 73 8.52 -28.88 -1.73
N GLU A 74 7.59 -29.58 -2.38
CA GLU A 74 7.51 -29.78 -3.83
C GLU A 74 6.58 -28.77 -4.54
N HIS A 75 5.89 -27.91 -3.78
CA HIS A 75 5.08 -26.82 -4.34
C HIS A 75 5.87 -25.52 -4.34
N HIS A 76 5.98 -24.90 -5.52
CA HIS A 76 6.58 -23.58 -5.65
C HIS A 76 5.64 -22.54 -5.02
N PRO A 77 6.17 -21.62 -4.19
CA PRO A 77 5.35 -20.59 -3.57
C PRO A 77 4.65 -19.76 -4.64
N LYS A 78 3.32 -19.73 -4.60
CA LYS A 78 2.52 -19.05 -5.61
C LYS A 78 2.46 -17.56 -5.32
N ILE A 79 2.96 -16.75 -6.26
CA ILE A 79 2.76 -15.30 -6.24
C ILE A 79 1.28 -15.00 -6.43
N ARG A 80 0.69 -14.25 -5.50
CA ARG A 80 -0.70 -13.80 -5.54
C ARG A 80 -0.74 -12.27 -5.55
N THR A 81 -1.70 -11.72 -6.27
CA THR A 81 -1.98 -10.29 -6.25
C THR A 81 -2.91 -9.95 -5.10
N LEU A 82 -2.43 -9.17 -4.14
CA LEU A 82 -3.20 -8.70 -3.00
C LEU A 82 -3.67 -7.28 -3.23
N ARG A 83 -4.99 -7.11 -3.33
CA ARG A 83 -5.62 -5.79 -3.37
C ARG A 83 -5.65 -5.22 -1.96
N LEU A 84 -5.08 -4.03 -1.80
CA LEU A 84 -5.00 -3.36 -0.52
C LEU A 84 -6.32 -2.59 -0.27
N PRO A 85 -6.97 -2.79 0.89
CA PRO A 85 -8.14 -2.02 1.28
C PRO A 85 -7.87 -0.53 1.26
N ALA A 86 -8.82 0.24 0.71
CA ALA A 86 -8.73 1.70 0.71
C ALA A 86 -8.61 2.30 2.13
N ALA A 87 -9.08 1.59 3.16
CA ALA A 87 -8.93 1.97 4.56
C ALA A 87 -7.46 2.11 5.00
N ILE A 88 -6.52 1.37 4.39
CA ILE A 88 -5.09 1.50 4.68
C ILE A 88 -4.57 2.87 4.24
N LEU A 89 -5.08 3.40 3.11
CA LEU A 89 -4.74 4.73 2.61
C LEU A 89 -5.28 5.85 3.48
N VAL A 90 -6.33 5.61 4.26
CA VAL A 90 -6.90 6.62 5.17
C VAL A 90 -6.06 6.78 6.43
N GLY A 91 -5.21 5.79 6.75
CA GLY A 91 -4.42 5.76 7.97
C GLY A 91 -5.32 5.41 9.16
N LYS A 92 -4.98 4.34 9.89
CA LYS A 92 -5.54 4.13 11.23
C LYS A 92 -4.90 5.18 12.14
N THR A 93 -5.50 6.36 12.26
CA THR A 93 -5.38 7.14 13.50
C THR A 93 -6.09 6.33 14.59
N VAL A 94 -5.34 5.41 15.20
CA VAL A 94 -5.70 4.88 16.51
C VAL A 94 -5.52 6.06 17.46
N HIS A 95 -6.60 6.80 17.70
CA HIS A 95 -6.65 7.74 18.82
C HIS A 95 -6.59 6.89 20.08
N ASN A 96 -5.47 7.01 20.79
CA ASN A 96 -5.26 6.43 22.11
C ASN A 96 -5.55 7.48 23.16
#